data_AF-A0A0C2C3Y3-F1
#
_entry.id   AF-A0A0C2C3Y3-F1
#
_cell.length_a   1.000
_cell.length_b   1.000
_cell.length_c   1.000
_cell.angle_alpha   90.00
_cell.angle_beta   90.00
_cell.angle_gamma   90.00
#
_symmetry.space_group_name_H-M   'P 1'
#
loop_
_entity.id
_entity.type
_entity.pdbx_description
1 polymer ?
#
loop_
_entity_poly.entity_id
_entity_poly.type
_entity_poly.pdbx_seq_one_letter_code
_entity_poly.pdbx_strand_id
1 'polypeptide(L)'
;MYAIPPNGVVQSIDTYPLRATYVFNREVFMLNGTESGTLSRANLFAWTFPKSYPPEKLVYHIEEPPKYGILSRKINGKSRRIGVSSNFTQADLDNQLISFKLHFMQYSIINDFFLFRVITPAISSESL
;
A
#
# COMPACT_ATOMS: atom_id res chain seq x y z
N MET A 1 -44.34 3.81 15.07
CA MET A 1 -44.84 3.98 13.69
C MET A 1 -44.68 5.45 13.36
N TYR A 2 -43.64 5.84 12.61
CA TYR A 2 -43.37 7.25 12.30
C TYR A 2 -43.94 7.59 10.92
N ALA A 3 -44.76 8.63 10.85
CA ALA A 3 -45.37 9.13 9.62
C ALA A 3 -44.34 9.89 8.77
N ILE A 4 -44.22 9.52 7.49
CA ILE A 4 -43.38 10.22 6.51
C ILE A 4 -44.22 11.35 5.88
N PRO A 5 -43.75 12.61 5.86
CA PRO A 5 -44.48 13.71 5.22
C PRO A 5 -44.47 13.59 3.68
N PRO A 6 -45.52 14.04 2.98
CA PRO A 6 -45.78 13.66 1.57
C PRO A 6 -44.77 14.21 0.56
N ASN A 7 -44.01 15.25 0.93
CA ASN A 7 -43.17 16.04 0.01
C ASN A 7 -41.77 16.31 0.56
N GLY A 8 -41.27 15.49 1.49
CA GLY A 8 -39.94 15.67 2.06
C GLY A 8 -38.86 15.23 1.07
N VAL A 9 -38.02 16.16 0.59
CA VAL A 9 -36.75 15.81 -0.05
C VAL A 9 -35.86 15.20 1.03
N VAL A 10 -35.65 13.88 0.98
CA VAL A 10 -34.60 13.24 1.76
C VAL A 10 -33.27 13.62 1.10
N GLN A 11 -32.64 14.67 1.60
CA GLN A 11 -31.30 15.04 1.16
C GLN A 11 -30.30 14.19 1.97
N SER A 12 -29.64 13.23 1.32
CA SER A 12 -28.47 12.61 1.93
C SER A 12 -27.39 13.68 2.10
N ILE A 13 -26.89 13.85 3.33
CA ILE A 13 -25.67 14.63 3.54
C ILE A 13 -24.52 13.68 3.23
N ASP A 14 -24.06 13.71 1.98
CA ASP A 14 -22.89 12.96 1.57
C ASP A 14 -21.65 13.68 2.12
N THR A 15 -21.12 13.22 3.24
CA THR A 15 -19.86 13.73 3.78
C THR A 15 -18.69 13.08 3.05
N TYR A 16 -17.99 13.84 2.22
CA TYR A 16 -16.73 13.41 1.61
C TYR A 16 -15.56 13.73 2.55
N PRO A 17 -14.65 12.79 2.83
CA PRO A 17 -13.44 13.11 3.59
C PRO A 17 -12.63 14.16 2.83
N LEU A 18 -12.29 15.28 3.50
CA LEU A 18 -11.48 16.35 2.93
C LEU A 18 -10.15 15.82 2.36
N ARG A 19 -9.61 14.76 2.98
CA ARG A 19 -8.45 14.00 2.52
C ARG A 19 -8.62 12.53 2.88
N ALA A 20 -8.26 11.66 1.95
CA ALA A 20 -8.25 10.22 2.16
C ALA A 20 -7.05 9.61 1.44
N THR A 21 -6.49 8.55 2.03
CA THR A 21 -5.44 7.73 1.41
C THR A 21 -6.06 6.38 1.07
N TYR A 22 -5.98 6.01 -0.19
CA TYR A 22 -6.45 4.74 -0.72
C TYR A 22 -5.27 3.89 -1.12
N VAL A 23 -5.37 2.58 -0.86
CA VAL A 23 -4.38 1.59 -1.26
C VAL A 23 -5.08 0.55 -2.11
N PHE A 24 -4.53 0.30 -3.29
CA PHE A 24 -5.08 -0.61 -4.29
C PHE A 24 -4.13 -1.79 -4.48
N ASN A 25 -4.68 -2.99 -4.41
CA ASN A 25 -4.06 -4.21 -4.88
C ASN A 25 -4.72 -4.56 -6.22
N ARG A 26 -4.05 -4.30 -7.34
CA ARG A 26 -4.64 -4.45 -8.68
C ARG A 26 -4.38 -5.85 -9.23
N GLU A 27 -3.26 -6.45 -8.87
CA GLU A 27 -2.85 -7.78 -9.26
C GLU A 27 -2.31 -8.55 -8.05
N VAL A 28 -2.82 -9.78 -7.89
CA VAL A 28 -2.33 -10.70 -6.86
C VAL A 28 -0.86 -10.99 -7.10
N PHE A 29 -0.04 -10.84 -6.06
CA PHE A 29 1.37 -11.20 -6.12
C PHE A 29 1.53 -12.71 -5.92
N MET A 30 1.91 -13.42 -6.97
CA MET A 30 2.05 -14.87 -7.01
C MET A 30 3.50 -15.25 -7.34
N LEU A 31 4.05 -16.20 -6.59
CA LEU A 31 5.36 -16.79 -6.86
C LEU A 31 5.17 -18.11 -7.63
N ASN A 32 4.96 -18.03 -8.95
CA ASN A 32 4.65 -19.17 -9.81
C ASN A 32 5.86 -20.10 -10.03
N GLY A 33 6.21 -20.90 -9.01
CA GLY A 33 7.34 -21.83 -9.05
C GLY A 33 8.71 -21.17 -8.82
N THR A 34 8.72 -19.90 -8.37
CA THR A 34 9.93 -19.20 -7.96
C THR A 34 9.94 -18.99 -6.44
N GLU A 35 11.11 -18.84 -5.83
CA GLU A 35 11.20 -18.47 -4.40
C GLU A 35 11.12 -16.96 -4.18
N SER A 36 11.15 -16.17 -5.25
CA SER A 36 11.19 -14.71 -5.16
C SER A 36 10.51 -14.05 -6.34
N GLY A 37 10.11 -12.80 -6.11
CA GLY A 37 9.49 -11.95 -7.10
C GLY A 37 9.66 -10.48 -6.74
N THR A 38 9.48 -9.63 -7.73
CA THR A 38 9.60 -8.18 -7.57
C THR A 38 8.22 -7.57 -7.46
N LEU A 39 8.00 -6.82 -6.38
CA LEU A 39 6.78 -6.06 -6.18
C LEU A 39 6.81 -4.83 -7.09
N SER A 40 5.67 -4.54 -7.70
CA SER A 40 5.47 -3.37 -8.55
C SER A 40 4.20 -2.62 -8.16
N ARG A 41 3.92 -1.52 -8.88
CA ARG A 41 2.68 -0.77 -8.74
C ARG A 41 1.42 -1.60 -8.99
N ALA A 42 1.51 -2.69 -9.75
CA ALA A 42 0.37 -3.56 -10.00
C ALA A 42 -0.04 -4.29 -8.72
N ASN A 43 0.91 -4.65 -7.88
CA ASN A 43 0.65 -5.36 -6.62
C ASN A 43 0.23 -4.41 -5.51
N LEU A 44 0.79 -3.20 -5.49
CA LEU A 44 0.52 -2.22 -4.45
C LEU A 44 0.61 -0.78 -5.00
N PHE A 45 -0.49 -0.04 -4.92
CA PHE A 45 -0.55 1.35 -5.38
C PHE A 45 -1.30 2.23 -4.38
N ALA A 46 -0.65 3.29 -3.91
CA ALA A 46 -1.24 4.29 -3.02
C ALA A 46 -1.66 5.53 -3.82
N TRP A 47 -2.78 6.12 -3.42
CA TRP A 47 -3.31 7.34 -4.00
C TRP A 47 -3.96 8.19 -2.93
N THR A 48 -3.85 9.51 -3.03
CA THR A 48 -4.50 10.45 -2.12
C THR A 48 -5.56 11.29 -2.82
N PHE A 49 -6.64 11.58 -2.10
CA PHE A 49 -7.71 12.49 -2.54
C PHE A 49 -7.49 13.90 -1.98
N PRO A 50 -7.82 14.98 -2.73
CA PRO A 50 -8.32 15.00 -4.12
C PRO A 50 -7.23 14.85 -5.18
N LYS A 51 -5.97 15.00 -4.80
CA LYS A 51 -4.81 14.85 -5.68
C LYS A 51 -3.81 13.90 -5.04
N SER A 52 -3.20 13.06 -5.88
CA SER A 52 -2.12 12.19 -5.44
C SER A 52 -0.88 13.00 -5.13
N TYR A 53 -0.22 12.70 -4.02
CA TYR A 53 1.17 13.10 -3.84
C TYR A 53 2.07 12.42 -4.89
N PRO A 54 3.24 13.03 -5.18
CA PRO A 54 4.30 12.38 -5.92
C PRO A 54 4.71 11.02 -5.29
N PRO A 55 5.09 10.00 -6.09
CA PRO A 55 5.38 8.66 -5.61
C PRO A 55 6.44 8.58 -4.50
N GLU A 56 7.43 9.47 -4.52
CA GLU A 56 8.49 9.57 -3.52
C GLU A 56 7.99 10.04 -2.14
N LYS A 57 6.82 10.69 -2.09
CA LYS A 57 6.19 11.18 -0.85
C LYS A 57 5.16 10.21 -0.27
N LEU A 58 4.82 9.14 -0.99
CA LEU A 58 3.91 8.09 -0.53
C LEU A 58 4.74 6.98 0.11
N VAL A 59 4.84 7.00 1.44
CA VAL A 59 5.75 6.12 2.20
C VAL A 59 4.98 4.96 2.82
N TYR A 60 5.33 3.74 2.45
CA TYR A 60 4.89 2.50 3.09
C TYR A 60 5.78 2.19 4.28
N HIS A 61 5.24 2.34 5.48
CA HIS A 61 5.92 2.01 6.72
C HIS A 61 5.52 0.61 7.19
N ILE A 62 6.50 -0.29 7.31
CA ILE A 62 6.26 -1.69 7.71
C ILE A 62 5.99 -1.76 9.21
N GLU A 63 4.83 -2.29 9.55
CA GLU A 63 4.41 -2.58 10.92
C GLU A 63 4.79 -4.02 11.28
N GLU A 64 4.51 -4.96 10.39
CA GLU A 64 4.88 -6.37 10.55
C GLU A 64 5.51 -6.91 9.26
N PRO A 65 6.70 -7.55 9.32
CA PRO A 65 7.30 -8.19 8.17
C PRO A 65 6.54 -9.47 7.81
N PRO A 66 6.77 -10.02 6.61
CA PRO A 66 6.23 -11.33 6.27
C PRO A 66 6.71 -12.43 7.21
N LYS A 67 5.85 -13.43 7.44
CA LYS A 67 6.14 -14.53 8.36
C LYS A 67 7.03 -15.58 7.73
N TYR A 68 6.81 -15.89 6.46
CA TYR A 68 7.48 -16.96 5.73
C TYR A 68 8.51 -16.48 4.72
N GLY A 69 8.55 -15.17 4.45
CA GLY A 69 9.54 -14.54 3.60
C GLY A 69 10.20 -13.30 4.18
N ILE A 70 10.95 -12.63 3.31
CA ILE A 70 11.62 -11.37 3.57
C ILE A 70 11.28 -10.37 2.47
N LEU A 71 11.12 -9.12 2.87
CA LEU A 71 11.16 -7.98 1.97
C LEU A 71 12.58 -7.45 1.88
N SER A 72 12.97 -7.02 0.70
CA SER A 72 14.26 -6.39 0.45
C SER A 72 14.14 -5.25 -0.55
N ARG A 73 15.00 -4.24 -0.40
CA ARG A 73 15.11 -3.09 -1.30
C ARG A 73 16.48 -3.08 -1.95
N LYS A 74 16.53 -2.90 -3.25
CA LYS A 74 17.78 -2.69 -3.99
C LYS A 74 18.23 -1.23 -3.85
N ILE A 75 19.38 -1.02 -3.22
CA ILE A 75 20.00 0.30 -3.00
C ILE A 75 21.46 0.24 -3.44
N ASN A 76 21.84 1.07 -4.41
CA ASN A 76 23.21 1.12 -4.96
C ASN A 76 23.74 -0.27 -5.36
N GLY A 77 22.89 -1.08 -6.01
CA GLY A 77 23.22 -2.44 -6.44
C GLY A 77 23.21 -3.50 -5.33
N LYS A 78 23.07 -3.12 -4.06
CA LYS A 78 23.00 -4.05 -2.92
C LYS A 78 21.56 -4.27 -2.49
N SER A 79 21.21 -5.51 -2.18
CA SER A 79 19.91 -5.83 -1.57
C SER A 79 19.99 -5.62 -0.05
N ARG A 80 19.07 -4.81 0.49
CA ARG A 80 18.96 -4.54 1.93
C ARG A 80 17.60 -5.01 2.43
N ARG A 81 17.59 -5.77 3.52
CA ARG A 81 16.35 -6.26 4.15
C ARG A 81 15.50 -5.09 4.65
N ILE A 82 14.20 -5.20 4.46
CA ILE A 82 13.18 -4.30 5.03
C ILE A 82 12.52 -5.07 6.18
N GLY A 83 12.67 -4.57 7.40
CA GLY A 83 12.06 -5.15 8.59
C GLY A 83 11.02 -4.22 9.22
N VAL A 84 10.60 -4.52 10.45
CA VAL A 84 9.79 -3.63 11.28
C VAL A 84 10.41 -2.23 11.33
N SER A 85 9.59 -1.19 11.26
CA SER A 85 10.01 0.22 11.28
C SER A 85 10.84 0.68 10.08
N SER A 86 11.10 -0.21 9.12
CA SER A 86 11.66 0.18 7.82
C SER A 86 10.55 0.68 6.89
N ASN A 87 10.95 1.35 5.82
CA ASN A 87 10.00 1.88 4.85
C ASN A 87 10.52 1.78 3.41
N PHE A 88 9.56 1.84 2.50
CA PHE A 88 9.79 2.09 1.08
C PHE A 88 8.71 3.03 0.55
N THR A 89 8.89 3.55 -0.64
CA THR A 89 8.02 4.54 -1.27
C THR A 89 7.27 3.94 -2.45
N GLN A 90 6.21 4.62 -2.92
CA GLN A 90 5.59 4.24 -4.19
C GLN A 90 6.60 4.33 -5.34
N ALA A 91 7.54 5.28 -5.30
CA ALA A 91 8.61 5.35 -6.29
C ALA A 91 9.48 4.07 -6.31
N ASP A 92 9.70 3.41 -5.17
CA ASP A 92 10.47 2.16 -5.15
C ASP A 92 9.73 1.00 -5.80
N LEU A 93 8.40 0.93 -5.61
CA LEU A 93 7.55 -0.05 -6.30
C LEU A 93 7.49 0.24 -7.79
N ASP A 94 7.31 1.50 -8.17
CA ASP A 94 7.26 1.95 -9.57
C ASP A 94 8.59 1.65 -10.30
N ASN A 95 9.72 1.77 -9.60
CA ASN A 95 11.06 1.44 -10.10
C ASN A 95 11.49 -0.02 -9.87
N GLN A 96 10.58 -0.89 -9.43
CA GLN A 96 10.84 -2.33 -9.25
C GLN A 96 12.04 -2.63 -8.32
N LEU A 97 12.20 -1.82 -7.27
CA LEU A 97 13.31 -1.94 -6.32
C LEU A 97 12.98 -2.82 -5.11
N ILE A 98 11.72 -3.21 -4.94
CA ILE A 98 11.25 -4.01 -3.80
C ILE A 98 11.07 -5.45 -4.24
N SER A 99 11.75 -6.38 -3.57
CA SER A 99 11.62 -7.81 -3.83
C SER A 99 11.15 -8.54 -2.59
N PHE A 100 10.27 -9.51 -2.80
CA PHE A 100 9.88 -10.49 -1.80
C PHE A 100 10.58 -11.82 -2.11
N LYS A 101 11.08 -12.49 -1.08
CA LYS A 101 11.68 -13.83 -1.18
C LYS A 101 11.23 -14.70 -0.01
N LEU A 102 10.80 -15.93 -0.29
CA LEU A 102 10.52 -16.93 0.74
C LEU A 102 11.81 -17.40 1.42
N HIS A 103 11.74 -17.70 2.71
CA HIS A 103 12.87 -18.28 3.44
C HIS A 103 13.24 -19.67 2.92
N PHE A 104 12.23 -20.44 2.51
CA PHE A 104 12.37 -21.83 2.06
C PHE A 104 11.48 -22.06 0.84
N MET A 105 11.89 -22.97 -0.05
CA MET A 105 11.01 -23.50 -1.08
C MET A 105 9.86 -24.25 -0.42
N GLN A 106 8.63 -23.94 -0.84
CA GLN A 106 7.43 -24.48 -0.25
C GLN A 106 6.76 -25.43 -1.24
N TYR A 107 6.54 -26.67 -0.82
CA TYR A 107 5.89 -27.72 -1.61
C TYR A 107 4.35 -27.65 -1.57
N SER A 108 3.83 -26.66 -0.85
CA SER A 108 2.40 -26.40 -0.65
C SER A 108 2.11 -24.92 -0.89
N ILE A 109 0.88 -24.58 -1.27
CA ILE A 109 0.44 -23.19 -1.39
C ILE A 109 0.52 -22.51 -0.02
N ILE A 110 1.24 -21.41 0.07
CA ILE A 110 1.35 -20.59 1.28
C ILE A 110 0.91 -19.17 0.95
N ASN A 111 0.04 -18.64 1.82
CA ASN A 111 -0.34 -17.24 1.83
C ASN A 111 0.48 -16.54 2.90
N ASP A 112 1.35 -15.63 2.47
CA ASP A 112 2.12 -14.76 3.34
C ASP A 112 1.71 -13.31 3.10
N PHE A 113 1.86 -12.47 4.12
CA PHE A 113 1.48 -11.06 4.06
C PHE A 113 2.38 -10.25 4.97
N PHE A 114 2.43 -8.95 4.75
CA PHE A 114 3.07 -8.00 5.64
C PHE A 114 2.08 -6.88 5.95
N LEU A 115 2.16 -6.35 7.17
CA LEU A 115 1.32 -5.21 7.58
C LEU A 115 2.09 -3.92 7.41
N PHE A 116 1.39 -2.91 6.91
CA PHE A 116 1.97 -1.60 6.67
C PHE A 116 0.91 -0.52 6.80
N ARG A 117 1.39 0.70 7.03
CA ARG A 117 0.60 1.93 6.92
C ARG A 117 1.22 2.85 5.87
N VAL A 118 0.38 3.60 5.16
CA VAL A 118 0.84 4.63 4.22
C VAL A 118 0.91 5.97 4.93
N ILE A 119 2.08 6.59 4.91
CA ILE A 119 2.35 7.90 5.48
C ILE A 119 2.51 8.88 4.32
N THR A 120 1.81 10.00 4.42
CA THR A 120 1.89 11.10 3.45
C THR A 120 2.26 12.39 4.17
N PRO A 121 2.86 13.38 3.48
CA PRO A 121 3.16 14.66 4.09
C PRO A 121 1.92 15.32 4.69
N ALA A 122 2.11 16.02 5.82
CA ALA A 122 1.11 16.95 6.32
C ALA A 122 1.21 18.24 5.49
N ILE A 123 0.15 18.61 4.78
CA ILE A 123 0.01 19.96 4.21
C ILE A 123 -0.81 20.79 5.19
N SER A 124 -0.22 21.86 5.73
CA SER A 124 -0.94 22.89 6.49
C SER A 124 -1.94 23.60 5.59
N SER A 125 -3.08 24.01 6.15
CA SER A 125 -4.19 24.64 5.44
C SER A 125 -3.83 25.94 4.69
N GLU A 126 -2.66 26.53 4.95
CA GLU A 126 -2.20 27.81 4.40
C GLU A 126 -1.67 27.75 2.96
N SER A 127 -1.57 26.56 2.35
CA SER A 127 -1.08 26.39 0.98
C SER A 127 -2.15 25.89 0.00
N LEU A 128 -3.42 26.13 0.34
CA LEU A 128 -4.58 25.92 -0.53
C LEU A 128 -4.97 27.19 -1.29
#